data_AF-A0A1Z8MKB7-F1
#
_entry.id   AF-A0A1Z8MKB7-F1
#
_cell.length_a   1.000
_cell.length_b   1.000
_cell.length_c   1.000
_cell.angle_alpha   90.00
_cell.angle_beta   90.00
_cell.angle_gamma   90.00
#
_symmetry.space_group_name_H-M   'P 1'
#
loop_
_entity.id
_entity.type
_entity.pdbx_description
1 polymer ?
#
loop_
_entity_poly.entity_id
_entity_poly.type
_entity_poly.pdbx_seq_one_letter_code
_entity_poly.pdbx_strand_id
1 'polypeptide(L)'
;MRVRCIDHLEETEQEYGHQLWFFEGHGVDPSEGSSCVYGVVEYQVEYGCTELVENRVFQTTQERERFRSLYECEVIKVDWRGIVLKLLAAGLMSIIFFLAYTRLIQSL
;
A
#
# COMPACT_ATOMS: atom_id res chain seq x y z
N MET A 1 14.51 11.65 21.97
CA MET A 1 14.18 10.99 20.69
C MET A 1 12.99 10.08 20.95
N ARG A 2 11.90 10.26 20.21
CA ARG A 2 10.67 9.46 20.36
C ARG A 2 10.41 8.74 19.05
N VAL A 3 10.15 7.43 19.11
CA VAL A 3 9.84 6.60 17.95
C VAL A 3 8.53 5.87 18.23
N ARG A 4 7.65 5.79 17.25
CA ARG A 4 6.34 5.14 17.37
C ARG A 4 5.99 4.42 16.07
N CYS A 5 5.62 3.15 16.16
CA CYS A 5 4.98 2.42 15.07
C CYS A 5 3.55 2.95 14.92
N ILE A 6 3.21 3.46 13.74
CA ILE A 6 1.89 4.01 13.43
C ILE A 6 1.02 2.97 12.74
N ASP A 7 1.61 2.24 11.80
CA ASP A 7 0.95 1.17 11.08
C ASP A 7 1.84 -0.06 11.02
N HIS A 8 1.22 -1.23 11.14
CA HIS A 8 1.90 -2.52 11.12
C HIS A 8 0.96 -3.56 10.53
N LEU A 9 1.27 -3.97 9.31
CA LEU A 9 0.64 -5.07 8.62
C LEU A 9 1.63 -6.23 8.53
N GLU A 10 1.24 -7.38 9.06
CA GLU A 10 2.05 -8.59 8.95
C GLU A 10 2.04 -9.10 7.51
N GLU A 11 3.15 -9.71 7.11
CA GLU A 11 3.23 -10.40 5.83
C GLU A 11 2.39 -11.68 5.85
N THR A 12 1.91 -12.06 4.68
CA THR A 12 1.21 -13.33 4.46
C THR A 12 1.85 -14.06 3.29
N GLU A 13 1.44 -15.31 3.04
CA GLU A 13 1.91 -16.05 1.87
C GLU A 13 1.58 -15.36 0.52
N GLN A 14 0.62 -14.44 0.51
CA GLN A 14 0.06 -13.84 -0.70
C GLN A 14 0.38 -12.35 -0.82
N GLU A 15 0.78 -11.71 0.27
CA GLU A 15 0.95 -10.26 0.37
C GLU A 15 2.12 -9.89 1.26
N TYR A 16 2.88 -8.89 0.82
CA TYR A 16 3.91 -8.25 1.61
C TYR A 16 3.36 -7.62 2.88
N GLY A 17 4.12 -7.74 3.96
CA GLY A 17 3.89 -6.94 5.16
C GLY A 17 4.34 -5.50 4.95
N HIS A 18 3.91 -4.62 5.84
CA HIS A 18 4.21 -3.20 5.77
C HIS A 18 4.33 -2.62 7.19
N GLN A 19 5.26 -1.69 7.39
CA GLN A 19 5.41 -0.99 8.67
C GLN A 19 5.71 0.49 8.45
N LEU A 20 4.93 1.36 9.12
CA LEU A 20 5.14 2.80 9.11
C LEU A 20 5.55 3.30 10.49
N TRP A 21 6.70 3.95 10.56
CA TRP A 21 7.29 4.42 11.80
C TRP A 21 7.43 5.94 11.79
N PHE A 22 6.95 6.58 12.85
CA PHE A 22 7.18 8.01 13.09
C PHE A 22 8.31 8.19 14.09
N PHE A 23 9.17 9.16 13.85
CA PHE A 23 10.20 9.56 14.79
C PHE A 23 10.26 11.07 15.00
N GLU A 24 10.81 11.46 16.14
CA GLU A 24 11.03 12.85 16.54
C GLU A 24 12.46 12.99 17.03
N GLY A 25 13.17 13.96 16.43
CA GLY A 25 14.57 14.23 16.68
C GLY A 25 14.87 15.72 16.75
N HIS A 26 16.15 16.04 16.92
CA HIS A 26 16.65 17.40 16.78
C HIS A 26 17.59 17.44 15.57
N GLY A 27 17.29 18.30 14.61
CA GLY A 27 18.21 18.68 13.55
C GLY A 27 19.12 19.78 14.04
N VAL A 28 20.38 19.75 13.63
CA VAL A 28 21.33 20.83 13.90
C VAL A 28 21.66 21.46 12.55
N ASP A 29 21.21 22.71 12.35
CA ASP A 29 21.60 23.51 11.22
C ASP A 29 22.69 24.51 11.68
N PRO A 30 23.83 24.62 10.97
CA PRO A 30 24.86 25.61 11.31
C PRO A 30 24.36 27.07 11.29
N SER A 31 23.26 27.37 10.61
CA SER A 31 22.71 28.73 10.48
C SER A 31 21.56 29.04 11.44
N GLU A 32 20.70 28.06 11.73
CA GLU A 32 19.48 28.26 12.53
C GLU A 32 19.56 27.63 13.94
N GLY A 33 20.61 26.86 14.23
CA GLY A 33 20.79 26.17 15.50
C GLY A 33 20.05 24.83 15.56
N SER A 34 19.71 24.40 16.78
CA SER A 34 19.01 23.13 16.99
C SER A 34 17.51 23.30 16.81
N SER A 35 16.92 22.64 15.83
CA SER A 35 15.47 22.63 15.57
C SER A 35 14.87 21.23 15.79
N CYS A 36 13.61 21.16 16.20
CA CYS A 36 12.90 19.89 16.26
C CYS A 36 12.56 19.41 14.85
N VAL A 37 12.84 18.15 14.55
CA VAL A 37 12.51 17.52 13.28
C VAL A 37 11.61 16.31 13.50
N TYR A 38 10.70 16.09 12.56
CA TYR A 38 9.70 15.03 12.60
C TYR A 38 9.91 14.16 11.38
N GLY A 39 10.09 12.85 11.54
CA GLY A 39 10.34 11.99 10.41
C GLY A 39 9.43 10.79 10.36
N VAL A 40 9.47 10.15 9.20
CA VAL A 40 8.73 8.95 8.84
C VAL A 40 9.68 7.98 8.16
N VAL A 41 9.54 6.71 8.47
CA VAL A 41 10.23 5.61 7.79
C VAL A 41 9.21 4.53 7.48
N GLU A 42 9.14 4.14 6.22
CA GLU A 42 8.31 3.08 5.71
C GLU A 42 9.16 1.87 5.33
N TYR A 43 8.74 0.70 5.81
CA TYR A 43 9.33 -0.58 5.47
C TYR A 43 8.30 -1.50 4.82
N GLN A 44 8.74 -2.21 3.79
CA GLN A 44 8.04 -3.38 3.25
C GLN A 44 8.70 -4.64 3.80
N VAL A 45 7.90 -5.65 4.13
CA VAL A 45 8.35 -6.90 4.76
C VAL A 45 8.04 -8.08 3.86
N GLU A 46 9.07 -8.88 3.53
CA GLU A 46 8.91 -10.17 2.85
C GLU A 46 9.88 -11.22 3.43
N TYR A 47 9.37 -12.40 3.79
CA TYR A 47 10.11 -13.51 4.38
C TYR A 47 10.94 -13.10 5.61
N GLY A 48 10.39 -12.20 6.43
CA GLY A 48 11.07 -11.61 7.58
C GLY A 48 12.18 -10.61 7.25
N CYS A 49 12.40 -10.29 5.97
CA CYS A 49 13.32 -9.24 5.55
C CYS A 49 12.59 -7.89 5.45
N THR A 50 13.22 -6.83 5.95
CA THR A 50 12.70 -5.46 5.89
C THR A 50 13.43 -4.66 4.81
N GLU A 51 12.70 -4.18 3.81
CA GLU A 51 13.21 -3.28 2.78
C GLU A 51 12.72 -1.85 3.03
N LEU A 52 13.63 -0.87 2.95
CA LEU A 52 13.28 0.54 3.09
C LEU A 52 12.58 1.03 1.82
N VAL A 53 11.31 1.42 1.95
CA VAL A 53 10.52 1.93 0.82
C VAL A 53 10.65 3.44 0.73
N GLU A 54 10.37 4.14 1.84
CA GLU A 54 10.42 5.58 1.90
C GLU A 54 10.96 6.06 3.24
N ASN A 55 11.77 7.11 3.22
CA ASN A 55 12.10 7.87 4.41
C ASN A 55 11.93 9.36 4.12
N ARG A 56 11.34 10.08 5.08
CA ARG A 56 11.14 11.53 4.92
C ARG A 56 11.25 12.24 6.25
N VAL A 57 11.75 13.47 6.20
CA VAL A 57 11.88 14.36 7.37
C VAL A 57 11.14 15.66 7.07
N PHE A 58 10.47 16.16 8.09
CA PHE A 58 9.58 17.30 8.08
C PHE A 58 9.98 18.27 9.18
N GLN A 59 9.73 19.56 8.93
CA GLN A 59 10.02 20.60 9.91
C GLN A 59 8.87 20.78 10.90
N THR A 60 7.66 20.38 10.52
CA THR A 60 6.48 20.49 11.38
C THR A 60 5.74 19.16 11.54
N THR A 61 5.03 19.00 12.65
CA THR A 61 4.14 17.85 12.88
C THR A 61 2.98 17.81 11.88
N GLN A 62 2.50 18.97 11.43
CA GLN A 62 1.39 19.07 10.48
C GLN A 62 1.75 18.52 9.10
N GLU A 63 2.97 18.77 8.63
CA GLU A 63 3.46 18.20 7.36
C GLU A 63 3.53 16.66 7.44
N ARG A 64 4.02 16.13 8.57
CA ARG A 64 4.04 14.69 8.82
C ARG A 64 2.63 14.08 8.87
N GLU A 65 1.68 14.75 9.53
CA GLU A 65 0.29 14.25 9.59
C GLU A 65 -0.41 14.35 8.22
N ARG A 66 -0.06 15.35 7.41
CA ARG A 66 -0.54 15.44 6.03
C ARG A 66 -0.02 14.29 5.18
N PHE A 67 1.25 13.91 5.34
CA PHE A 67 1.79 12.70 4.69
C PHE A 67 0.97 11.46 5.06
N ARG A 68 0.66 11.29 6.35
CA ARG A 68 -0.21 10.20 6.83
C ARG A 68 -1.58 10.17 6.15
N SER A 69 -2.22 11.33 6.01
CA SER A 69 -3.55 11.40 5.39
C SER A 69 -3.54 10.97 3.92
N LEU A 70 -2.44 11.23 3.19
CA LEU A 70 -2.28 10.76 1.81
C LEU A 70 -1.98 9.27 1.77
N TYR A 71 -1.11 8.80 2.66
CA TYR A 71 -0.77 7.39 2.82
C TYR A 71 -2.02 6.54 3.07
N GLU A 72 -2.87 6.92 4.02
CA GLU A 72 -4.12 6.20 4.33
C GLU A 72 -5.10 6.16 3.14
N CYS A 73 -5.09 7.16 2.26
CA CYS A 73 -5.89 7.14 1.02
C CYS A 73 -5.34 6.15 -0.03
N GLU A 74 -4.02 6.02 -0.16
CA GLU A 74 -3.39 5.10 -1.11
C GLU A 74 -3.46 3.63 -0.65
N VAL A 75 -3.45 3.39 0.67
CA VAL A 75 -3.55 2.03 1.26
C VAL A 75 -4.94 1.41 1.11
N ILE A 76 -5.97 2.17 0.69
CA ILE A 76 -7.22 1.58 0.19
C ILE A 76 -6.92 0.92 -1.17
N LYS A 77 -6.25 -0.23 -1.13
CA LYS A 77 -6.04 -1.11 -2.29
C LYS A 77 -7.41 -1.60 -2.74
N VAL A 78 -7.97 -0.89 -3.72
CA VAL A 78 -9.05 -1.44 -4.53
C VAL A 78 -8.52 -2.72 -5.15
N ASP A 79 -9.14 -3.86 -4.83
CA ASP A 79 -8.76 -5.16 -5.37
C ASP A 79 -9.13 -5.26 -6.86
N TRP A 80 -8.30 -4.61 -7.69
CA TRP A 80 -8.42 -4.62 -9.14
C TRP A 80 -8.29 -6.03 -9.70
N ARG A 81 -7.53 -6.91 -9.04
CA ARG A 81 -7.37 -8.31 -9.45
C ARG A 81 -8.69 -9.06 -9.31
N GLY A 82 -9.38 -8.93 -8.18
CA GLY A 82 -10.70 -9.51 -7.97
C GLY A 82 -11.75 -9.02 -8.97
N ILE A 83 -11.72 -7.73 -9.31
CA ILE A 83 -12.64 -7.14 -10.32
C ILE A 83 -12.33 -7.68 -11.72
N VAL A 84 -11.07 -7.68 -12.13
CA VAL A 84 -10.65 -8.16 -13.45
C VAL A 84 -10.95 -9.65 -13.61
N LEU A 85 -10.70 -10.46 -12.58
CA LEU A 85 -10.99 -11.89 -12.60
C LEU A 85 -12.49 -12.17 -12.78
N LYS A 86 -13.35 -11.41 -12.09
CA LYS A 86 -14.81 -11.52 -12.23
C LYS A 86 -15.28 -11.17 -13.64
N LEU A 87 -14.71 -10.12 -14.24
CA LEU A 87 -15.03 -9.73 -15.62
C LEU A 87 -14.58 -10.79 -16.64
N LEU A 88 -13.38 -11.35 -16.46
CA LEU A 88 -12.89 -12.43 -17.32
C LEU A 88 -13.77 -13.69 -17.21
N ALA A 89 -14.16 -14.08 -16.00
CA ALA A 89 -15.05 -15.22 -15.78
C ALA A 89 -16.42 -15.01 -16.45
N ALA A 90 -16.99 -13.80 -16.36
CA ALA A 90 -18.25 -13.46 -17.03
C ALA A 90 -18.13 -13.56 -18.56
N GLY A 91 -17.02 -13.06 -19.13
CA GLY A 91 -16.75 -13.19 -20.57
C GLY A 91 -16.64 -14.66 -21.01
N LEU A 92 -15.94 -15.49 -20.24
CA LEU A 92 -15.76 -16.91 -20.53
C LEU A 92 -17.10 -17.66 -20.52
N MET A 93 -17.94 -17.38 -19.52
CA MET A 93 -19.30 -17.94 -19.43
C MET A 93 -20.18 -17.56 -20.62
N SER A 94 -20.09 -16.30 -21.07
CA SER A 94 -20.83 -15.83 -22.26
C SER A 94 -20.41 -16.60 -23.52
N ILE A 95 -19.11 -16.83 -23.72
CA ILE A 95 -18.58 -17.59 -24.87
C ILE A 95 -19.03 -19.05 -24.80
N ILE A 96 -18.95 -19.69 -23.63
CA ILE A 96 -19.42 -21.07 -23.44
C ILE A 96 -20.91 -21.18 -23.78
N PHE A 97 -21.72 -20.24 -23.30
CA PHE A 97 -23.15 -20.21 -23.57
C PHE A 97 -23.44 -20.06 -25.07
N PHE A 98 -22.73 -19.15 -25.75
CA PHE A 98 -22.87 -18.94 -27.19
C PHE A 98 -22.46 -20.18 -28.01
N LEU A 99 -21.37 -20.85 -27.64
CA LEU A 99 -20.93 -22.09 -28.27
C LEU A 99 -21.92 -23.25 -28.04
N ALA A 100 -22.49 -23.36 -26.84
CA ALA A 100 -23.52 -24.34 -26.55
C ALA A 100 -24.79 -24.09 -27.38
N TYR A 101 -25.21 -22.83 -27.48
CA TYR A 101 -26.37 -22.41 -28.27
C TYR A 101 -26.21 -22.73 -29.76
N THR A 102 -25.06 -22.39 -30.36
CA THR A 102 -24.78 -22.66 -31.78
C THR A 102 -24.70 -24.15 -32.08
N ARG A 103 -24.14 -24.96 -31.17
CA ARG A 103 -24.13 -26.42 -31.28
C ARG A 103 -25.52 -27.04 -31.21
N LEU A 104 -26.40 -26.52 -30.35
CA LEU A 104 -27.78 -26.99 -30.22
C LEU A 104 -28.58 -26.75 -31.51
N ILE A 105 -28.42 -25.58 -32.12
CA ILE A 105 -29.05 -25.24 -33.42
C ILE A 105 -28.57 -26.16 -34.55
N GLN A 106 -27.28 -26.53 -34.59
CA GLN A 106 -26.75 -27.43 -35.62
C GLN A 106 -27.18 -28.89 -35.44
N SER A 107 -27.67 -29.28 -34.26
CA SER A 107 -28.15 -30.64 -33.97
C SER A 107 -29.65 -30.84 -34.20
N LEU A 108 -30.37 -29.75 -34.51
CA LEU A 108 -31.79 -29.70 -34.88
C LEU A 108 -31.95 -29.72 -36.40
#